data_AF-U1N1C2-F1
#
_entry.id   AF-U1N1C2-F1
#
_cell.length_a   1.000
_cell.length_b   1.000
_cell.length_c   1.000
_cell.angle_alpha   90.00
_cell.angle_beta   90.00
_cell.angle_gamma   90.00
#
_symmetry.space_group_name_H-M   'P 1'
#
loop_
_entity.id
_entity.type
_entity.pdbx_description
1 polymer ?
#
loop_
_entity_poly.entity_id
_entity_poly.type
_entity_poly.pdbx_seq_one_letter_code
_entity_poly.pdbx_strand_id
1 'polypeptide(L)'
;MYFSPRLATERHRVVTQSDSNERVIDMFAGVGPFAVPMAAHGADVVAAELNESAVEYLLINAEQNDVVDNLTVASGDVKALSDSYTDWADRLIMNLPHSADEFLQTAVRLAGDDCVIHYYDIQHEDTLFEPGINAIRSAAEQTYTVSVETRHEVRSYAPHEYNICLDVRLQRR
;
A
#
# COMPACT_ATOMS: atom_id res chain seq x y z
N MET A 1 14.85 -8.72 -6.41
CA MET A 1 14.12 -8.53 -5.13
C MET A 1 14.82 -7.43 -4.31
N TYR A 2 14.09 -6.42 -3.85
CA TYR A 2 14.61 -5.35 -3.01
C TYR A 2 14.03 -5.48 -1.59
N PHE A 3 14.90 -5.60 -0.58
CA PHE A 3 14.52 -5.57 0.83
C PHE A 3 15.42 -4.59 1.56
N SER A 4 14.83 -3.63 2.28
CA SER A 4 15.58 -2.65 3.06
C SER A 4 15.26 -2.77 4.56
N PRO A 5 16.24 -3.09 5.43
CA PRO A 5 16.02 -3.10 6.87
C PRO A 5 15.70 -1.71 7.42
N ARG A 6 16.08 -0.64 6.69
CA ARG A 6 15.81 0.76 7.06
C ARG A 6 14.34 1.14 7.02
N LEU A 7 13.47 0.31 6.45
CA LEU A 7 12.02 0.50 6.46
C LEU A 7 11.34 -0.21 7.65
N ALA A 8 12.09 -0.82 8.57
CA ALA A 8 11.48 -1.55 9.69
C ALA A 8 10.58 -0.68 10.59
N THR A 9 11.01 0.55 10.88
CA THR A 9 10.21 1.51 11.66
C THR A 9 8.94 1.90 10.93
N GLU A 10 9.03 2.11 9.62
CA GLU A 10 7.88 2.48 8.79
C GLU A 10 6.88 1.32 8.65
N ARG A 11 7.38 0.10 8.44
CA ARG A 11 6.52 -1.09 8.45
C ARG A 11 5.80 -1.24 9.78
N HIS A 12 6.51 -1.07 10.89
CA HIS A 12 5.89 -1.14 12.21
C HIS A 12 4.81 -0.06 12.39
N ARG A 13 5.07 1.18 11.96
CA ARG A 13 4.09 2.28 12.01
C ARG A 13 2.80 1.92 11.25
N VAL A 14 2.92 1.47 10.01
CA VAL A 14 1.74 1.20 9.16
C VAL A 14 1.01 -0.07 9.61
N VAL A 15 1.73 -1.13 9.99
CA VAL A 15 1.11 -2.37 10.50
C VAL A 15 0.37 -2.14 11.82
N THR A 16 0.86 -1.25 12.69
CA THR A 16 0.16 -0.95 13.95
C THR A 16 -1.04 -0.03 13.80
N GLN A 17 -1.23 0.57 12.61
CA GLN A 17 -2.42 1.34 12.26
C GLN A 17 -3.55 0.47 11.68
N SER A 18 -3.27 -0.79 11.30
CA SER A 18 -4.29 -1.71 10.81
C SER A 18 -5.01 -2.40 11.97
N ASP A 19 -6.34 -2.51 11.85
CA ASP A 19 -7.15 -3.23 12.82
C ASP A 19 -7.24 -4.72 12.47
N SER A 20 -7.46 -5.56 13.48
CA SER A 20 -7.81 -6.96 13.24
C SER A 20 -9.12 -7.04 12.45
N ASN A 21 -9.18 -7.91 11.43
CA ASN A 21 -10.27 -8.08 10.46
C ASN A 21 -10.44 -6.95 9.43
N GLU A 22 -9.49 -6.02 9.34
CA GLU A 22 -9.47 -5.04 8.25
C GLU A 22 -9.16 -5.73 6.92
N ARG A 23 -9.83 -5.33 5.83
CA ARG A 23 -9.53 -5.82 4.48
C ARG A 23 -8.43 -4.98 3.86
N VAL A 24 -7.26 -5.58 3.69
CA VAL A 24 -6.06 -4.88 3.23
C VAL A 24 -5.66 -5.40 1.85
N ILE A 25 -5.35 -4.48 0.94
CA ILE A 25 -4.66 -4.82 -0.31
C ILE A 25 -3.25 -4.23 -0.30
N ASP A 26 -2.25 -5.10 -0.35
CA ASP A 26 -0.86 -4.73 -0.65
C ASP A 26 -0.67 -4.78 -2.17
N MET A 27 -0.64 -3.61 -2.81
CA MET A 27 -0.65 -3.49 -4.28
C MET A 27 0.69 -3.89 -4.91
N PHE A 28 1.77 -3.91 -4.12
CA PHE A 28 3.14 -4.17 -4.59
C PHE A 28 3.91 -4.94 -3.50
N ALA A 29 3.44 -6.17 -3.22
CA ALA A 29 3.78 -6.87 -2.01
C ALA A 29 5.25 -7.31 -1.92
N GLY A 30 5.94 -7.53 -3.03
CA GLY A 30 7.27 -8.12 -3.02
C GLY A 30 7.25 -9.46 -2.28
N VAL A 31 8.01 -9.55 -1.19
CA VAL A 31 8.03 -10.73 -0.31
C VAL A 31 7.13 -10.59 0.93
N GLY A 32 6.20 -9.65 0.90
CA GLY A 32 5.19 -9.41 1.95
C GLY A 32 5.70 -8.72 3.21
N PRO A 33 6.58 -7.70 3.15
CA PRO A 33 7.06 -7.06 4.35
C PRO A 33 5.96 -6.25 5.07
N PHE A 34 4.88 -5.85 4.38
CA PHE A 34 3.65 -5.32 4.99
C PHE A 34 2.57 -6.39 5.09
N ALA A 35 2.30 -7.10 3.98
CA ALA A 35 1.26 -8.11 3.91
C ALA A 35 1.34 -9.19 5.00
N VAL A 36 2.52 -9.78 5.24
CA VAL A 36 2.67 -10.88 6.21
C VAL A 36 2.45 -10.39 7.64
N PRO A 37 3.07 -9.29 8.12
CA PRO A 37 2.78 -8.76 9.45
C PRO A 37 1.32 -8.30 9.65
N MET A 38 0.66 -7.75 8.63
CA MET A 38 -0.76 -7.37 8.71
C MET A 38 -1.66 -8.59 8.84
N ALA A 39 -1.41 -9.63 8.04
CA ALA A 39 -2.12 -10.90 8.15
C ALA A 39 -1.89 -11.57 9.51
N ALA A 40 -0.67 -11.47 10.06
CA ALA A 40 -0.33 -11.93 11.41
C ALA A 40 -1.03 -11.12 12.51
N HIS A 41 -1.38 -9.85 12.23
CA HIS A 41 -2.21 -9.02 13.10
C HIS A 41 -3.71 -9.34 13.00
N GLY A 42 -4.10 -10.26 12.11
CA GLY A 42 -5.47 -10.71 11.91
C GLY A 42 -6.25 -9.94 10.84
N ALA A 43 -5.58 -9.14 10.00
CA ALA A 43 -6.21 -8.56 8.81
C ALA A 43 -6.47 -9.62 7.73
N ASP A 44 -7.48 -9.42 6.89
CA ASP A 44 -7.70 -10.20 5.66
C ASP A 44 -6.94 -9.52 4.52
N VAL A 45 -5.86 -10.14 4.05
CA VAL A 45 -4.88 -9.49 3.18
C VAL A 45 -4.88 -10.10 1.78
N VAL A 46 -4.98 -9.25 0.77
CA VAL A 46 -4.69 -9.60 -0.62
C VAL A 46 -3.40 -8.93 -1.04
N ALA A 47 -2.42 -9.73 -1.47
CA ALA A 47 -1.10 -9.26 -1.85
C ALA A 47 -0.85 -9.48 -3.35
N ALA A 48 -0.75 -8.40 -4.12
CA ALA A 48 -0.40 -8.45 -5.53
C ALA A 48 1.12 -8.39 -5.73
N GLU A 49 1.65 -9.28 -6.56
CA GLU A 49 3.06 -9.25 -6.95
C GLU A 49 3.23 -9.77 -8.38
N LEU A 50 3.97 -9.01 -9.21
CA LEU A 50 4.18 -9.32 -10.62
C LEU A 50 5.33 -10.31 -10.83
N ASN A 51 6.36 -10.26 -9.98
CA ASN A 51 7.54 -11.10 -10.09
C ASN A 51 7.30 -12.48 -9.47
N GLU A 52 7.27 -13.52 -10.30
CA GLU A 52 7.02 -14.91 -9.87
C GLU A 52 7.99 -15.37 -8.76
N SER A 53 9.27 -15.00 -8.81
CA SER A 53 10.20 -15.36 -7.74
C SER A 53 9.83 -14.68 -6.42
N ALA A 54 9.39 -13.42 -6.43
CA ALA A 54 8.94 -12.75 -5.22
C ALA A 54 7.65 -13.37 -4.66
N VAL A 55 6.73 -13.83 -5.54
CA VAL A 55 5.56 -14.62 -5.16
C VAL A 55 5.94 -15.91 -4.43
N GLU A 56 6.93 -16.66 -4.93
CA GLU A 56 7.41 -17.88 -4.25
C GLU A 56 7.89 -17.57 -2.82
N TYR A 57 8.67 -16.50 -2.64
CA TYR A 57 9.14 -16.09 -1.31
C TYR A 57 8.03 -15.53 -0.43
N LEU A 58 7.04 -14.85 -1.00
CA LEU A 58 5.86 -14.38 -0.27
C LEU A 58 5.06 -15.57 0.29
N LEU A 59 4.85 -16.61 -0.50
CA LEU A 59 4.18 -17.84 -0.05
C LEU A 59 4.97 -18.54 1.06
N ILE A 60 6.30 -18.67 0.90
CA ILE A 60 7.17 -19.22 1.96
C ILE A 60 7.07 -18.39 3.23
N ASN A 61 7.08 -17.06 3.12
CA ASN A 61 6.96 -16.17 4.28
C ASN A 61 5.58 -16.30 4.93
N ALA A 62 4.51 -16.48 4.15
CA ALA A 62 3.17 -16.70 4.67
C ALA A 62 3.09 -18.00 5.49
N GLU A 63 3.66 -19.09 4.97
CA GLU A 63 3.75 -20.38 5.66
C GLU A 63 4.59 -20.28 6.94
N GLN A 64 5.78 -19.66 6.87
CA GLN A 64 6.68 -19.53 8.02
C GLN A 64 6.13 -18.67 9.15
N ASN A 65 5.15 -17.81 8.88
CA ASN A 65 4.51 -16.96 9.88
C ASN A 65 3.09 -17.44 10.24
N ASP A 66 2.66 -18.61 9.74
CA ASP A 66 1.34 -19.19 10.01
C ASP A 66 0.16 -18.26 9.61
N VAL A 67 0.28 -17.54 8.49
CA VAL A 67 -0.74 -16.57 8.02
C VAL A 67 -1.42 -16.95 6.71
N VAL A 68 -1.24 -18.18 6.24
CA VAL A 68 -1.77 -18.64 4.94
C VAL A 68 -3.30 -18.47 4.84
N ASP A 69 -4.03 -18.64 5.94
CA ASP A 69 -5.49 -18.50 5.95
C ASP A 69 -5.97 -17.04 5.85
N ASN A 70 -5.11 -16.07 6.17
CA ASN A 70 -5.41 -14.64 6.19
C ASN A 70 -4.72 -13.87 5.06
N LEU A 71 -3.97 -14.56 4.19
CA LEU A 71 -3.17 -13.94 3.14
C LEU A 71 -3.41 -14.62 1.79
N THR A 72 -4.17 -13.96 0.93
CA THR A 72 -4.36 -14.34 -0.47
C THR A 72 -3.28 -13.72 -1.34
N VAL A 73 -2.48 -14.54 -2.01
CA VAL A 73 -1.44 -14.07 -2.94
C VAL A 73 -1.98 -14.05 -4.37
N ALA A 74 -1.97 -12.87 -4.99
CA ALA A 74 -2.36 -12.66 -6.38
C ALA A 74 -1.11 -12.44 -7.25
N SER A 75 -0.67 -13.50 -7.93
CA SER A 75 0.43 -13.41 -8.90
C SER A 75 -0.04 -12.71 -10.18
N GLY A 76 0.55 -11.55 -10.50
CA GLY A 76 0.23 -10.79 -11.70
C GLY A 76 0.20 -9.28 -11.50
N ASP A 77 -0.32 -8.56 -12.52
CA ASP A 77 -0.50 -7.11 -12.45
C ASP A 77 -1.66 -6.76 -11.51
N VAL A 78 -1.41 -5.86 -10.56
CA VAL A 78 -2.41 -5.36 -9.60
C VAL A 78 -3.66 -4.78 -10.28
N LYS A 79 -3.55 -4.31 -11.53
CA LYS A 79 -4.70 -3.83 -12.33
C LYS A 79 -5.77 -4.90 -12.50
N ALA A 80 -5.40 -6.19 -12.53
CA ALA A 80 -6.35 -7.29 -12.64
C ALA A 80 -7.17 -7.51 -11.36
N LEU A 81 -6.71 -7.01 -10.20
CA LEU A 81 -7.45 -7.17 -8.94
C LEU A 81 -8.82 -6.49 -8.96
N SER A 82 -9.00 -5.42 -9.75
CA SER A 82 -10.31 -4.76 -9.82
C SER A 82 -11.42 -5.67 -10.36
N ASP A 83 -11.09 -6.78 -11.02
CA ASP A 83 -12.10 -7.73 -11.51
C ASP A 83 -12.77 -8.51 -10.38
N SER A 84 -12.11 -8.64 -9.22
CA SER A 84 -12.60 -9.43 -8.07
C SER A 84 -12.72 -8.63 -6.77
N TYR A 85 -11.99 -7.53 -6.64
CA TYR A 85 -11.87 -6.75 -5.40
C TYR A 85 -12.27 -5.28 -5.58
N THR A 86 -13.17 -4.97 -6.51
CA THR A 86 -13.77 -3.62 -6.60
C THR A 86 -14.51 -3.29 -5.30
N ASP A 87 -14.31 -2.07 -4.81
CA ASP A 87 -14.97 -1.55 -3.60
C ASP A 87 -14.76 -2.43 -2.34
N TRP A 88 -13.61 -3.11 -2.24
CA TRP A 88 -13.37 -4.12 -1.22
C TRP A 88 -12.44 -3.67 -0.09
N ALA A 89 -11.42 -2.87 -0.40
CA ALA A 89 -10.33 -2.59 0.54
C ALA A 89 -10.71 -1.50 1.56
N ASP A 90 -10.48 -1.77 2.83
CA ASP A 90 -10.50 -0.77 3.90
C ASP A 90 -9.12 -0.10 4.03
N ARG A 91 -8.05 -0.76 3.52
CA ARG A 91 -6.70 -0.21 3.47
C ARG A 91 -5.94 -0.63 2.23
N LEU A 92 -5.17 0.29 1.66
CA LEU A 92 -4.33 0.08 0.48
C LEU A 92 -2.88 0.46 0.78
N ILE A 93 -1.94 -0.43 0.44
CA ILE A 93 -0.50 -0.18 0.51
C ILE A 93 0.05 0.02 -0.89
N MET A 94 0.51 1.24 -1.19
CA MET A 94 1.09 1.62 -2.48
C MET A 94 2.59 1.88 -2.36
N ASN A 95 3.35 0.87 -1.93
CA ASN A 95 4.79 0.97 -1.69
C ASN A 95 5.64 0.78 -2.97
N LEU A 96 5.36 1.58 -3.99
CA LEU A 96 6.13 1.64 -5.24
C LEU A 96 6.57 3.09 -5.53
N PRO A 97 7.52 3.64 -4.75
CA PRO A 97 7.75 5.09 -4.66
C PRO A 97 8.21 5.78 -5.95
N HIS A 98 8.52 5.03 -7.01
CA HIS A 98 8.94 5.59 -8.29
C HIS A 98 7.80 5.71 -9.32
N SER A 99 6.68 5.02 -9.11
CA SER A 99 5.60 4.93 -10.11
C SER A 99 4.24 4.56 -9.49
N ALA A 100 4.04 4.83 -8.19
CA ALA A 100 2.78 4.53 -7.50
C ALA A 100 1.61 5.36 -8.06
N ASP A 101 1.89 6.57 -8.55
CA ASP A 101 0.91 7.48 -9.15
C ASP A 101 0.18 6.85 -10.36
N GLU A 102 0.90 6.06 -11.17
CA GLU A 102 0.34 5.34 -12.32
C GLU A 102 -0.79 4.35 -11.95
N PHE A 103 -0.84 3.94 -10.67
CA PHE A 103 -1.80 2.95 -10.16
C PHE A 103 -2.89 3.57 -9.29
N LEU A 104 -2.92 4.89 -9.10
CA LEU A 104 -3.94 5.57 -8.29
C LEU A 104 -5.37 5.30 -8.80
N GLN A 105 -5.56 5.24 -10.11
CA GLN A 105 -6.87 4.89 -10.69
C GLN A 105 -7.31 3.46 -10.32
N THR A 106 -6.35 2.53 -10.21
CA THR A 106 -6.62 1.17 -9.73
C THR A 106 -6.91 1.18 -8.23
N ALA A 107 -6.12 1.90 -7.44
CA ALA A 107 -6.33 2.05 -6.00
C ALA A 107 -7.75 2.58 -5.70
N VAL A 108 -8.21 3.60 -6.42
CA VAL A 108 -9.56 4.18 -6.29
C VAL A 108 -10.67 3.16 -6.61
N ARG A 109 -10.46 2.25 -7.58
CA ARG A 109 -11.42 1.18 -7.89
C ARG A 109 -11.45 0.08 -6.81
N LEU A 110 -10.32 -0.17 -6.16
CA LEU A 110 -10.19 -1.17 -5.11
C LEU A 110 -10.70 -0.68 -3.75
N ALA A 111 -10.59 0.63 -3.49
CA ALA A 111 -11.01 1.27 -2.25
C ALA A 111 -12.51 1.05 -1.98
N GLY A 112 -12.84 0.60 -0.78
CA GLY A 112 -14.21 0.50 -0.27
C GLY A 112 -14.80 1.86 0.14
N ASP A 113 -15.82 1.86 0.99
CA ASP A 113 -16.53 3.08 1.37
C ASP A 113 -15.74 4.02 2.29
N ASP A 114 -14.92 3.47 3.19
CA ASP A 114 -13.97 4.20 4.02
C ASP A 114 -12.63 3.46 3.93
N CYS A 115 -11.67 4.07 3.23
CA CYS A 115 -10.40 3.41 2.90
C CYS A 115 -9.22 4.32 3.20
N VAL A 116 -8.19 3.79 3.85
CA VAL A 116 -6.90 4.49 4.04
C VAL A 116 -5.90 4.02 3.00
N ILE A 117 -5.33 4.95 2.23
CA ILE A 117 -4.22 4.70 1.31
C ILE A 117 -2.92 5.12 1.99
N HIS A 118 -1.95 4.20 2.05
CA HIS A 118 -0.55 4.49 2.34
C HIS A 118 0.22 4.64 1.04
N TYR A 119 0.37 5.89 0.59
CA TYR A 119 1.00 6.23 -0.67
C TYR A 119 2.46 6.61 -0.46
N TYR A 120 3.37 5.87 -1.08
CA TYR A 120 4.80 6.14 -1.03
C TYR A 120 5.27 6.81 -2.31
N ASP A 121 6.21 7.74 -2.16
CA ASP A 121 6.73 8.55 -3.25
C ASP A 121 8.15 9.04 -2.95
N ILE A 122 8.90 9.40 -3.99
CA ILE A 122 10.18 10.10 -3.86
C ILE A 122 10.02 11.51 -4.41
N GLN A 123 10.19 12.49 -3.54
CA GLN A 123 9.92 13.89 -3.85
C GLN A 123 11.07 14.80 -3.46
N HIS A 124 11.21 15.90 -4.19
CA HIS A 124 12.17 16.95 -3.89
C HIS A 124 11.74 17.76 -2.66
N GLU A 125 12.71 18.27 -1.88
CA GLU A 125 12.45 18.98 -0.61
C GLU A 125 11.53 20.20 -0.74
N ASP A 126 11.56 20.86 -1.90
CA ASP A 126 10.73 22.05 -2.18
C ASP A 126 9.25 21.73 -2.29
N THR A 127 8.89 20.49 -2.66
CA THR A 127 7.51 20.09 -2.94
C THR A 127 7.08 18.83 -2.23
N LEU A 128 7.89 18.29 -1.31
CA LEU A 128 7.76 17.04 -0.55
C LEU A 128 6.42 16.29 -0.67
N PHE A 129 5.30 16.89 -0.26
CA PHE A 129 4.00 16.22 -0.19
C PHE A 129 3.00 16.62 -1.27
N GLU A 130 3.17 17.78 -1.90
CA GLU A 130 2.14 18.40 -2.72
C GLU A 130 1.86 17.63 -4.04
N PRO A 131 2.87 17.12 -4.77
CA PRO A 131 2.63 16.30 -5.96
C PRO A 131 1.80 15.05 -5.66
N GLY A 132 2.15 14.29 -4.62
CA GLY A 132 1.40 13.10 -4.22
C GLY A 132 -0.03 13.41 -3.80
N ILE A 133 -0.24 14.47 -2.99
CA ILE A 133 -1.58 14.91 -2.58
C ILE A 133 -2.43 15.30 -3.80
N ASN A 134 -1.86 16.04 -4.75
CA ASN A 134 -2.55 16.47 -5.96
C ASN A 134 -2.88 15.28 -6.88
N ALA A 135 -1.98 14.31 -7.00
CA ALA A 135 -2.21 13.10 -7.78
C ALA A 135 -3.37 12.28 -7.19
N ILE A 136 -3.36 12.05 -5.86
CA ILE A 136 -4.43 11.31 -5.17
C ILE A 136 -5.77 12.03 -5.30
N ARG A 137 -5.81 13.35 -5.07
CA ARG A 137 -7.03 14.15 -5.26
C ARG A 137 -7.55 14.05 -6.69
N SER A 138 -6.71 14.28 -7.69
CA SER A 138 -7.11 14.19 -9.09
C SER A 138 -7.70 12.82 -9.45
N ALA A 139 -7.19 11.75 -8.84
CA ALA A 139 -7.69 10.40 -9.08
C ALA A 139 -9.01 10.09 -8.34
N ALA A 140 -9.17 10.57 -7.10
CA ALA A 140 -10.22 10.11 -6.20
C ALA A 140 -11.37 11.10 -5.98
N GLU A 141 -11.16 12.40 -6.19
CA GLU A 141 -12.10 13.45 -5.74
C GLU A 141 -13.46 13.46 -6.46
N GLN A 142 -13.62 12.70 -7.55
CA GLN A 142 -14.91 12.57 -8.21
C GLN A 142 -15.84 11.62 -7.44
N THR A 143 -15.27 10.62 -6.76
CA THR A 143 -16.01 9.54 -6.07
C THR A 143 -15.92 9.67 -4.55
N TYR A 144 -14.82 10.22 -4.05
CA TYR A 144 -14.50 10.27 -2.63
C TYR A 144 -14.32 11.71 -2.12
N THR A 145 -14.60 11.88 -0.84
CA THR A 145 -14.00 12.94 -0.03
C THR A 145 -12.59 12.49 0.35
N VAL A 146 -11.59 13.33 0.04
CA VAL A 146 -10.17 13.01 0.22
C VAL A 146 -9.61 13.83 1.39
N SER A 147 -9.09 13.16 2.41
CA SER A 147 -8.48 13.80 3.57
C SER A 147 -7.09 13.24 3.85
N VAL A 148 -6.11 14.13 4.03
CA VAL A 148 -4.72 13.74 4.35
C VAL A 148 -4.62 13.65 5.87
N GLU A 149 -4.39 12.46 6.39
CA GLU A 149 -4.26 12.23 7.84
C GLU A 149 -2.81 12.45 8.29
N THR A 150 -1.86 11.92 7.53
CA THR A 150 -0.44 11.97 7.87
C THR A 150 0.41 12.38 6.68
N ARG A 151 1.42 13.21 6.94
CA ARG A 151 2.55 13.49 6.04
C ARG A 151 3.82 13.02 6.74
N HIS A 152 4.46 11.98 6.22
CA HIS A 152 5.62 11.37 6.87
C HIS A 152 6.83 11.36 5.94
N GLU A 153 7.95 11.89 6.41
CA GLU A 153 9.25 11.68 5.78
C GLU A 153 9.83 10.36 6.30
N VAL A 154 9.94 9.36 5.43
CA VAL A 154 10.43 8.04 5.80
C VAL A 154 11.96 8.04 5.92
N ARG A 155 12.63 8.65 4.94
CA ARG A 155 14.10 8.83 4.91
C ARG A 155 14.53 9.74 3.77
N SER A 156 15.74 10.32 3.90
CA SER A 156 16.47 10.81 2.73
C SER A 156 16.77 9.67 1.75
N TYR A 157 16.55 9.95 0.46
CA TYR A 157 16.77 9.02 -0.65
C TYR A 157 18.05 9.40 -1.44
N ALA A 158 18.17 10.66 -1.83
CA ALA A 158 19.33 11.25 -2.52
C ALA A 158 19.47 12.73 -2.11
N PRO A 159 20.51 13.47 -2.55
CA PRO A 159 20.60 14.91 -2.27
C PRO A 159 19.32 15.63 -2.68
N HIS A 160 18.69 16.32 -1.72
CA HIS A 160 17.41 17.03 -1.86
C HIS A 160 16.18 16.16 -2.19
N GLU A 161 16.30 14.83 -2.22
CA GLU A 161 15.20 13.90 -2.48
C GLU A 161 14.90 13.02 -1.26
N TYR A 162 13.62 12.88 -0.97
CA TYR A 162 13.13 12.18 0.21
C TYR A 162 12.10 11.14 -0.17
N ASN A 163 12.22 9.95 0.42
CA ASN A 163 11.15 8.97 0.41
C ASN A 163 10.11 9.39 1.46
N ILE A 164 8.88 9.58 1.03
CA ILE A 164 7.77 10.01 1.88
C ILE A 164 6.66 8.96 1.91
N CYS A 165 5.80 9.05 2.91
CA CYS A 165 4.53 8.35 2.97
C CYS A 165 3.41 9.37 3.27
N LEU A 166 2.35 9.30 2.48
CA LEU A 166 1.08 9.98 2.73
C LEU A 166 0.06 8.95 3.19
N ASP A 167 -0.50 9.14 4.38
CA ASP A 167 -1.70 8.41 4.80
C ASP A 167 -2.91 9.27 4.41
N VAL A 168 -3.70 8.78 3.45
CA VAL A 168 -4.84 9.52 2.90
C VAL A 168 -6.10 8.68 3.05
N ARG A 169 -7.08 9.22 3.78
CA ARG A 169 -8.39 8.60 3.91
C ARG A 169 -9.30 9.05 2.76
N LEU A 170 -9.92 8.08 2.13
CA LEU A 170 -10.98 8.20 1.14
C LEU A 170 -12.31 7.81 1.79
N GLN A 171 -13.30 8.71 1.74
CA GLN A 171 -14.66 8.41 2.22
C GLN A 171 -15.66 8.63 1.09
N ARG A 172 -16.43 7.60 0.72
CA ARG A 172 -17.34 7.64 -0.43
C ARG A 172 -18.39 8.74 -0.22
N ARG A 173 -18.68 9.49 -1.29
CA ARG A 173 -19.64 10.59 -1.29
C ARG A 173 -21.10 10.13 -1.31
#